data_AF-A0A091TM08-F1
#
_entry.id   AF-A0A091TM08-F1
#
_cell.length_a   1.000
_cell.length_b   1.000
_cell.length_c   1.000
_cell.angle_alpha   90.00
_cell.angle_beta   90.00
_cell.angle_gamma   90.00
#
_symmetry.space_group_name_H-M   'P 1'
#
loop_
_entity.id
_entity.type
_entity.pdbx_description
1 polymer ?
#
loop_
_entity_poly.entity_id
_entity_poly.type
_entity_poly.pdbx_seq_one_letter_code
_entity_poly.pdbx_strand_id
1 'polypeptide(L)'
;CDIRSLGCEEKRELLATIEQALAFVTTMIFQDGSSQLNSEQVLTSSVKGVVVLVKNQTDHPYPPSYSSTDYAWIAANKNDKLIYLKTEWTSIWEQEQQAHKKFAWEVLFQMLHCKVPIICFNAKDFLRTLLQVYGNEISWKQVADSVVLDPRIAAWLINPSDTVPSFECLIQKYFEKPFSMRTVNTDTLRNASYQNIGVNLEKLYNVMMDLAHELQAQGLWKLFCTLELPLIKILAVMETHKIHVNKQELKKTSEILGLRLKELEQEAHQVAGEQFLLTSSSQLREVLFEKLKLHALCEKVHRTEIQQLVSTSEVVLNKLQDLHPLPKIILEYRQVHKMKSTYVDGLQTCMREGFISSTWNQTGTVTGRLSAKQP
;
A
#
# COMPACT_ATOMS: atom_id res chain seq x y z
N CYS A 1 -22.60 16.51 6.58
CA CYS A 1 -23.27 17.38 5.60
C CYS A 1 -22.70 17.11 4.22
N ASP A 2 -23.54 16.82 3.21
CA ASP A 2 -23.08 16.75 1.82
C ASP A 2 -22.95 18.18 1.29
N ILE A 3 -21.76 18.58 0.87
CA ILE A 3 -21.51 19.98 0.50
C ILE A 3 -22.31 20.45 -0.73
N ARG A 4 -22.89 19.50 -1.48
CA ARG A 4 -23.70 19.80 -2.67
C ARG A 4 -25.07 20.35 -2.30
N SER A 5 -25.60 20.01 -1.13
CA SER A 5 -26.90 20.53 -0.67
C SER A 5 -26.80 21.93 -0.05
N LEU A 6 -25.60 22.49 0.10
CA LEU A 6 -25.38 23.78 0.73
C LEU A 6 -25.77 24.95 -0.19
N GLY A 7 -26.50 25.92 0.36
CA GLY A 7 -26.74 27.22 -0.26
C GLY A 7 -25.49 28.10 -0.32
N CYS A 8 -25.53 29.20 -1.07
CA CYS A 8 -24.37 30.08 -1.28
C CYS A 8 -23.80 30.67 0.03
N GLU A 9 -24.66 30.98 1.00
CA GLU A 9 -24.22 31.48 2.31
C GLU A 9 -23.54 30.40 3.14
N GLU A 10 -24.15 29.21 3.22
CA GLU A 10 -23.58 28.07 3.94
C GLU A 10 -22.25 27.61 3.34
N LYS A 11 -22.10 27.71 2.01
CA LYS A 11 -20.82 27.45 1.33
C LYS A 11 -19.72 28.43 1.77
N ARG A 12 -20.04 29.72 1.87
CA ARG A 12 -19.09 30.74 2.37
C ARG A 12 -18.74 30.50 3.83
N GLU A 13 -19.73 30.15 4.65
CA GLU A 13 -19.52 29.81 6.06
C GLU A 13 -18.65 28.56 6.22
N LEU A 14 -18.83 27.56 5.36
CA LEU A 14 -17.99 26.36 5.35
C LEU A 14 -16.53 26.71 5.03
N LEU A 15 -16.27 27.51 4.00
CA LEU A 15 -14.91 27.95 3.67
C LEU A 15 -14.29 28.76 4.83
N ALA A 16 -15.05 29.65 5.47
CA ALA A 16 -14.58 30.37 6.66
C ALA A 16 -14.28 29.40 7.84
N THR A 17 -15.08 28.35 8.01
CA THR A 17 -14.85 27.33 9.03
C THR A 17 -13.55 26.55 8.74
N ILE A 18 -13.29 26.20 7.48
CA ILE A 18 -12.07 25.50 7.04
C ILE A 18 -10.84 26.37 7.29
N GLU A 19 -10.92 27.69 7.07
CA GLU A 19 -9.82 28.62 7.32
C GLU A 19 -9.41 28.67 8.80
N GLN A 20 -10.38 28.53 9.70
CA GLN A 20 -10.19 28.57 11.16
C GLN A 20 -9.96 27.20 11.79
N ALA A 21 -9.98 26.13 11.00
CA ALA A 21 -9.84 24.76 11.50
C ALA A 21 -8.45 24.54 12.14
N LEU A 22 -8.41 23.73 13.20
CA LEU A 22 -7.16 23.34 13.88
C LEU A 22 -6.58 22.03 13.33
N ALA A 23 -7.43 21.17 12.79
CA ALA A 23 -7.03 19.93 12.12
C ALA A 23 -8.14 19.45 11.19
N PHE A 24 -7.76 18.66 10.21
CA PHE A 24 -8.70 17.90 9.38
C PHE A 24 -8.48 16.42 9.60
N VAL A 25 -9.54 15.64 9.76
CA VAL A 25 -9.46 14.18 9.82
C VAL A 25 -10.26 13.62 8.67
N THR A 26 -9.64 12.82 7.82
CA THR A 26 -10.24 12.45 6.53
C THR A 26 -10.10 10.96 6.22
N THR A 27 -11.10 10.45 5.51
CA THR A 27 -11.13 9.08 4.98
C THR A 27 -11.89 9.04 3.66
N MET A 28 -11.42 8.22 2.73
CA MET A 28 -12.14 7.90 1.51
C MET A 28 -13.26 6.89 1.78
N ILE A 29 -14.39 7.07 1.09
CA ILE A 29 -15.52 6.15 1.04
C ILE A 29 -15.61 5.55 -0.36
N PHE A 30 -15.83 4.25 -0.42
CA PHE A 30 -15.91 3.48 -1.66
C PHE A 30 -17.37 3.19 -2.05
N GLN A 31 -17.59 2.73 -3.29
CA GLN A 31 -18.96 2.47 -3.81
C GLN A 31 -19.70 1.36 -3.07
N ASP A 32 -18.98 0.35 -2.61
CA ASP A 32 -19.49 -0.72 -1.75
C ASP A 32 -19.85 -0.26 -0.33
N GLY A 33 -19.54 0.99 0.02
CA GLY A 33 -19.81 1.56 1.33
C GLY A 33 -18.70 1.44 2.36
N SER A 34 -17.63 0.74 2.02
CA SER A 34 -16.46 0.64 2.87
C SER A 34 -15.68 1.97 2.88
N SER A 35 -14.70 2.06 3.77
CA SER A 35 -13.80 3.20 3.91
C SER A 35 -12.35 2.74 4.09
N GLN A 36 -11.42 3.69 4.15
CA GLN A 36 -10.02 3.39 4.52
C GLN A 36 -9.87 2.76 5.90
N LEU A 37 -10.89 2.88 6.75
CA LEU A 37 -10.87 2.44 8.14
C LEU A 37 -11.44 1.02 8.34
N ASN A 38 -11.95 0.39 7.28
CA ASN A 38 -12.47 -0.98 7.34
C ASN A 38 -11.34 -2.01 7.13
N SER A 39 -11.42 -3.15 7.82
CA SER A 39 -10.47 -4.28 7.72
C SER A 39 -10.55 -5.02 6.38
N GLU A 40 -11.74 -5.14 5.79
CA GLU A 40 -11.98 -5.73 4.48
C GLU A 40 -12.37 -4.64 3.47
N GLN A 41 -11.45 -4.28 2.57
CA GLN A 41 -11.80 -3.54 1.36
C GLN A 41 -11.94 -4.52 0.21
N VAL A 42 -13.03 -4.39 -0.56
CA VAL A 42 -13.05 -4.99 -1.89
C VAL A 42 -12.03 -4.22 -2.73
N LEU A 43 -10.90 -4.87 -3.03
CA LEU A 43 -9.72 -4.30 -3.72
C LEU A 43 -10.03 -3.59 -5.07
N THR A 44 -11.25 -3.73 -5.58
CA THR A 44 -11.69 -3.21 -6.88
C THR A 44 -12.79 -2.14 -6.81
N SER A 45 -13.25 -1.76 -5.61
CA SER A 45 -14.29 -0.75 -5.43
C SER A 45 -13.73 0.65 -5.74
N SER A 46 -14.40 1.43 -6.60
CA SER A 46 -13.98 2.80 -6.92
C SER A 46 -14.31 3.77 -5.78
N VAL A 47 -13.60 4.89 -5.71
CA VAL A 47 -13.84 5.91 -4.69
C VAL A 47 -15.12 6.69 -5.02
N LYS A 48 -16.07 6.69 -4.09
CA LYS A 48 -17.35 7.40 -4.18
C LYS A 48 -17.22 8.86 -3.73
N GLY A 49 -16.44 9.09 -2.66
CA GLY A 49 -16.22 10.41 -2.09
C GLY A 49 -15.22 10.39 -0.94
N VAL A 50 -15.03 11.57 -0.35
CA VAL A 50 -14.18 11.81 0.81
C VAL A 50 -15.04 12.36 1.94
N VAL A 51 -14.88 11.82 3.14
CA VAL A 51 -15.49 12.37 4.37
C VAL A 51 -14.40 13.07 5.16
N VAL A 52 -14.70 14.28 5.61
CA VAL A 52 -13.78 15.12 6.40
C VAL A 52 -14.48 15.56 7.67
N LEU A 53 -13.83 15.33 8.80
CA LEU A 53 -14.14 15.97 10.07
C LEU A 53 -13.25 17.20 10.22
N VAL A 54 -13.88 18.38 10.29
CA VAL A 54 -13.23 19.67 10.53
C VAL A 54 -13.22 19.92 12.03
N LYS A 55 -12.04 19.88 12.64
CA LYS A 55 -11.89 20.10 14.08
C LYS A 55 -11.61 21.57 14.38
N ASN A 56 -12.43 22.17 15.23
CA ASN A 56 -12.34 23.59 15.60
C ASN A 56 -11.83 23.80 17.04
N GLN A 57 -11.67 22.70 17.79
CA GLN A 57 -11.06 22.69 19.12
C GLN A 57 -10.09 21.51 19.21
N THR A 58 -9.05 21.66 20.03
CA THR A 58 -8.17 20.55 20.39
C THR A 58 -8.64 19.98 21.71
N ASP A 59 -8.95 18.67 21.73
CA ASP A 59 -9.38 17.97 22.95
C ASP A 59 -8.23 17.74 23.96
N HIS A 60 -7.12 18.48 23.88
CA HIS A 60 -5.95 18.29 24.73
C HIS A 60 -5.23 19.58 25.14
N PRO A 61 -5.27 19.93 26.44
CA PRO A 61 -4.15 20.47 27.16
C PRO A 61 -3.53 19.35 28.05
N TYR A 62 -2.48 18.66 27.59
CA TYR A 62 -1.61 17.74 28.37
C TYR A 62 -2.24 16.41 28.91
N PRO A 63 -1.41 15.40 29.32
CA PRO A 63 -1.62 13.99 28.98
C PRO A 63 -2.64 13.29 29.89
N PRO A 64 -3.32 12.22 29.43
CA PRO A 64 -4.18 11.44 30.30
C PRO A 64 -3.30 10.64 31.26
N SER A 65 -3.32 11.07 32.53
CA SER A 65 -3.04 10.19 33.65
C SER A 65 -3.88 8.92 33.52
N TYR A 66 -3.25 7.76 33.65
CA TYR A 66 -3.88 6.45 33.71
C TYR A 66 -4.90 6.36 34.87
N SER A 67 -6.13 6.84 34.66
CA SER A 67 -7.34 6.44 35.40
C SER A 67 -8.52 7.28 34.96
N SER A 68 -9.51 6.67 34.32
CA SER A 68 -10.93 6.84 34.65
C SER A 68 -11.78 6.17 33.57
N THR A 69 -12.43 5.08 33.97
CA THR A 69 -13.63 4.54 33.36
C THR A 69 -14.71 5.62 33.41
N ASP A 70 -14.88 6.39 32.34
CA ASP A 70 -16.13 7.06 31.93
C ASP A 70 -15.84 8.08 30.81
N TYR A 71 -15.54 7.58 29.61
CA TYR A 71 -15.73 8.39 28.39
C TYR A 71 -17.04 7.94 27.76
N ALA A 72 -18.13 8.57 28.18
CA ALA A 72 -19.30 8.67 27.31
C ALA A 72 -18.81 9.38 26.05
N TRP A 73 -18.66 8.66 24.94
CA TRP A 73 -18.36 9.20 23.62
C TRP A 73 -19.58 10.02 23.17
N ILE A 74 -19.73 11.20 23.74
CA ILE A 74 -20.75 12.17 23.36
C ILE A 74 -20.43 12.52 21.91
N ALA A 75 -21.43 12.31 21.05
CA ALA A 75 -21.45 12.69 19.65
C ALA A 75 -20.71 14.01 19.43
N ALA A 76 -19.83 14.03 18.42
CA ALA A 76 -19.14 15.20 17.85
C ALA A 76 -19.28 16.47 18.70
N ASN A 77 -18.20 16.90 19.35
CA ASN A 77 -18.13 18.17 20.07
C ASN A 77 -18.91 19.24 19.26
N LYS A 78 -19.83 19.98 19.88
CA LYS A 78 -20.87 20.78 19.21
C LYS A 78 -20.38 21.74 18.09
N ASN A 79 -19.07 21.97 17.99
CA ASN A 79 -18.42 22.85 17.03
C ASN A 79 -17.69 22.13 15.87
N ASP A 80 -17.46 20.83 15.94
CA ASP A 80 -16.80 20.08 14.88
C ASP A 80 -17.78 19.78 13.74
N LYS A 81 -17.37 20.00 12.49
CA LYS A 81 -18.24 19.82 11.32
C LYS A 81 -17.81 18.60 10.50
N LEU A 82 -18.72 17.64 10.33
CA LEU A 82 -18.52 16.50 9.42
C LEU A 82 -19.06 16.83 8.03
N ILE A 83 -18.20 16.86 7.02
CA ILE A 83 -18.54 17.15 5.63
C ILE A 83 -18.25 15.95 4.72
N TYR A 84 -19.03 15.85 3.65
CA TYR A 84 -18.88 14.84 2.61
C TYR A 84 -18.68 15.51 1.25
N LEU A 85 -17.65 15.08 0.55
CA LEU A 85 -17.19 15.58 -0.74
C LEU A 85 -17.33 14.47 -1.77
N LYS A 86 -18.28 14.60 -2.70
CA LYS A 86 -18.41 13.62 -3.79
C LYS A 86 -17.22 13.75 -4.74
N THR A 87 -16.62 12.62 -5.14
CA THR A 87 -15.51 12.59 -6.10
C THR A 87 -15.87 11.92 -7.43
N GLU A 88 -16.98 11.17 -7.46
CA GLU A 88 -17.52 10.57 -8.67
C GLU A 88 -18.42 11.56 -9.43
N TRP A 89 -18.09 11.78 -10.70
CA TRP A 89 -18.82 12.68 -11.59
C TRP A 89 -19.26 11.92 -12.85
N THR A 90 -20.57 11.86 -13.11
CA THR A 90 -21.11 11.25 -14.32
C THR A 90 -21.11 12.26 -15.47
N SER A 91 -20.86 11.80 -16.69
CA SER A 91 -20.70 12.65 -17.89
C SER A 91 -22.00 13.23 -18.47
N ILE A 92 -23.15 13.00 -17.82
CA ILE A 92 -24.48 13.21 -18.45
C ILE A 92 -25.12 14.57 -18.08
N TRP A 93 -24.65 15.27 -17.04
CA TRP A 93 -25.14 16.59 -16.63
C TRP A 93 -23.98 17.58 -16.42
N GLU A 94 -23.63 18.36 -17.45
CA GLU A 94 -22.35 19.07 -17.47
C GLU A 94 -22.29 20.31 -16.55
N GLN A 95 -23.31 21.17 -16.47
CA GLN A 95 -23.15 22.46 -15.78
C GLN A 95 -23.23 22.39 -14.24
N GLU A 96 -24.27 21.75 -13.69
CA GLU A 96 -24.42 21.65 -12.22
C GLU A 96 -23.37 20.74 -11.60
N GLN A 97 -23.05 19.61 -12.23
CA GLN A 97 -21.98 18.72 -11.74
C GLN A 97 -20.63 19.43 -11.79
N GLN A 98 -20.35 20.24 -12.82
CA GLN A 98 -19.11 21.01 -12.90
C GLN A 98 -19.04 22.07 -11.80
N ALA A 99 -20.15 22.75 -11.46
CA ALA A 99 -20.20 23.70 -10.36
C ALA A 99 -19.96 23.01 -9.00
N HIS A 100 -20.57 21.84 -8.78
CA HIS A 100 -20.34 21.03 -7.58
C HIS A 100 -18.90 20.51 -7.49
N LYS A 101 -18.33 20.06 -8.62
CA LYS A 101 -16.94 19.62 -8.71
C LYS A 101 -15.98 20.74 -8.38
N LYS A 102 -16.20 21.92 -8.94
CA LYS A 102 -15.40 23.11 -8.67
C LYS A 102 -15.46 23.51 -7.20
N PHE A 103 -16.63 23.47 -6.58
CA PHE A 103 -16.76 23.78 -5.15
C PHE A 103 -16.14 22.70 -4.25
N ALA A 104 -16.30 21.42 -4.59
CA ALA A 104 -15.62 20.34 -3.87
C ALA A 104 -14.09 20.47 -3.95
N TRP A 105 -13.57 20.87 -5.11
CA TRP A 105 -12.17 21.20 -5.29
C TRP A 105 -11.75 22.41 -4.46
N GLU A 106 -12.52 23.49 -4.46
CA GLU A 106 -12.22 24.68 -3.65
C GLU A 106 -12.07 24.35 -2.16
N VAL A 107 -12.97 23.52 -1.62
CA VAL A 107 -12.89 23.00 -0.26
C VAL A 107 -11.61 22.19 -0.03
N LEU A 108 -11.31 21.21 -0.89
CA LEU A 108 -10.12 20.37 -0.77
C LEU A 108 -8.82 21.17 -0.92
N PHE A 109 -8.80 22.11 -1.86
CA PHE A 109 -7.68 22.98 -2.11
C PHE A 109 -7.39 23.82 -0.87
N GLN A 110 -8.40 24.45 -0.29
CA GLN A 110 -8.24 25.22 0.93
C GLN A 110 -7.73 24.34 2.07
N MET A 111 -8.31 23.15 2.28
CA MET A 111 -7.83 22.20 3.29
C MET A 111 -6.35 21.84 3.12
N LEU A 112 -5.88 21.61 1.89
CA LEU A 112 -4.48 21.27 1.60
C LEU A 112 -3.51 22.44 1.84
N HIS A 113 -3.98 23.69 1.74
CA HIS A 113 -3.18 24.90 1.92
C HIS A 113 -3.29 25.50 3.32
N CYS A 114 -4.33 25.15 4.08
CA CYS A 114 -4.38 25.41 5.51
C CYS A 114 -3.17 24.74 6.16
N LYS A 115 -2.31 25.52 6.83
CA LYS A 115 -1.05 25.05 7.46
C LYS A 115 -1.29 24.22 8.73
N VAL A 116 -2.36 23.44 8.74
CA VAL A 116 -2.84 22.63 9.85
C VAL A 116 -2.76 21.14 9.47
N PRO A 117 -2.62 20.23 10.44
CA PRO A 117 -2.45 18.82 10.12
C PRO A 117 -3.71 18.23 9.48
N ILE A 118 -3.50 17.43 8.44
CA ILE A 118 -4.50 16.53 7.87
C ILE A 118 -4.18 15.13 8.36
N ILE A 119 -5.08 14.47 9.08
CA ILE A 119 -4.92 13.10 9.55
C ILE A 119 -5.67 12.20 8.57
N CYS A 120 -4.97 11.26 7.95
CA CYS A 120 -5.55 10.32 7.00
C CYS A 120 -4.91 8.93 7.15
N PHE A 121 -5.74 7.92 7.37
CA PHE A 121 -5.27 6.53 7.35
C PHE A 121 -4.96 6.14 5.89
N ASN A 122 -3.72 5.73 5.61
CA ASN A 122 -3.25 5.47 4.24
C ASN A 122 -3.33 6.74 3.35
N ALA A 123 -2.57 7.75 3.74
CA ALA A 123 -2.53 9.08 3.14
C ALA A 123 -2.11 9.09 1.67
N LYS A 124 -1.25 8.15 1.24
CA LYS A 124 -0.80 8.03 -0.15
C LYS A 124 -1.97 7.80 -1.09
N ASP A 125 -2.88 6.89 -0.73
CA ASP A 125 -4.04 6.55 -1.56
C ASP A 125 -5.04 7.72 -1.64
N PHE A 126 -5.20 8.48 -0.55
CA PHE A 126 -5.98 9.71 -0.54
C PHE A 126 -5.40 10.74 -1.52
N LEU A 127 -4.11 11.06 -1.42
CA LEU A 127 -3.45 12.03 -2.30
C LEU A 127 -3.45 11.57 -3.77
N ARG A 128 -3.21 10.29 -4.03
CA ARG A 128 -3.26 9.70 -5.38
C ARG A 128 -4.66 9.87 -5.98
N THR A 129 -5.70 9.61 -5.20
CA THR A 129 -7.09 9.78 -5.65
C THR A 129 -7.40 11.23 -5.99
N LEU A 130 -6.98 12.18 -5.16
CA LEU A 130 -7.15 13.61 -5.45
C LEU A 130 -6.46 14.01 -6.76
N LEU A 131 -5.22 13.58 -6.97
CA LEU A 131 -4.47 13.84 -8.20
C LEU A 131 -5.14 13.23 -9.44
N GLN A 132 -5.78 12.07 -9.31
CA GLN A 132 -6.51 11.43 -10.43
C GLN A 132 -7.84 12.12 -10.74
N VAL A 133 -8.61 12.50 -9.72
CA VAL A 133 -9.95 13.11 -9.90
C VAL A 133 -9.84 14.56 -10.38
N TYR A 134 -8.84 15.29 -9.90
CA TYR A 134 -8.67 16.72 -10.17
C TYR A 134 -7.46 17.03 -11.04
N GLY A 135 -6.77 16.06 -11.64
CA GLY A 135 -5.48 16.25 -12.35
C GLY A 135 -5.41 17.34 -13.43
N ASN A 136 -6.55 17.77 -13.99
CA ASN A 136 -6.61 18.90 -14.91
C ASN A 136 -6.59 20.27 -14.20
N GLU A 137 -7.01 20.29 -12.94
CA GLU A 137 -7.12 21.47 -12.07
C GLU A 137 -5.97 21.55 -11.05
N ILE A 138 -5.29 20.42 -10.77
CA ILE A 138 -4.17 20.33 -9.83
C ILE A 138 -2.85 19.94 -10.50
N SER A 139 -1.79 20.69 -10.19
CA SER A 139 -0.41 20.23 -10.35
C SER A 139 0.05 19.51 -9.09
N TRP A 140 0.87 18.47 -9.22
CA TRP A 140 1.51 17.78 -8.09
C TRP A 140 2.22 18.74 -7.10
N LYS A 141 2.61 19.93 -7.55
CA LYS A 141 3.18 20.98 -6.70
C LYS A 141 2.23 21.51 -5.62
N GLN A 142 0.93 21.53 -5.88
CA GLN A 142 -0.07 22.06 -4.93
C GLN A 142 -0.38 21.10 -3.77
N VAL A 143 -0.02 19.82 -3.89
CA VAL A 143 -0.03 18.88 -2.75
C VAL A 143 1.34 18.76 -2.08
N ALA A 144 2.37 19.44 -2.59
CA ALA A 144 3.73 19.32 -2.09
C ALA A 144 3.88 19.92 -0.68
N ASP A 145 3.13 20.97 -0.36
CA ASP A 145 3.27 21.71 0.90
C ASP A 145 2.34 21.22 2.02
N SER A 146 1.35 20.37 1.72
CA SER A 146 0.37 19.89 2.71
C SER A 146 1.02 18.96 3.75
N VAL A 147 0.60 19.01 5.02
CA VAL A 147 1.12 18.08 6.04
C VAL A 147 0.05 17.03 6.32
N VAL A 148 0.25 15.83 5.77
CA VAL A 148 -0.68 14.70 5.98
C VAL A 148 -0.05 13.69 6.93
N LEU A 149 -0.60 13.57 8.14
CA LEU A 149 -0.19 12.61 9.15
C LEU A 149 -0.86 11.25 8.86
N ASP A 150 -0.03 10.21 8.74
CA ASP A 150 -0.49 8.84 8.54
C ASP A 150 -0.15 7.95 9.75
N PRO A 151 -1.16 7.52 10.53
CA PRO A 151 -0.94 6.70 11.72
C PRO A 151 -0.38 5.31 11.39
N ARG A 152 -0.59 4.81 10.17
CA ARG A 152 -0.02 3.53 9.72
C ARG A 152 1.50 3.62 9.60
N ILE A 153 2.00 4.74 9.10
CA ILE A 153 3.45 5.01 8.99
C ILE A 153 4.04 5.25 10.37
N ALA A 154 3.34 6.01 11.24
CA ALA A 154 3.77 6.23 12.61
C ALA A 154 3.91 4.91 13.39
N ALA A 155 2.91 4.04 13.32
CA ALA A 155 2.94 2.73 13.97
C ALA A 155 4.06 1.82 13.41
N TRP A 156 4.29 1.85 12.09
CA TRP A 156 5.39 1.12 11.47
C TRP A 156 6.76 1.65 11.90
N LEU A 157 6.95 2.96 12.06
CA LEU A 157 8.20 3.52 12.56
C LEU A 157 8.52 3.05 13.98
N ILE A 158 7.49 2.95 14.82
CA ILE A 158 7.62 2.45 16.20
C ILE A 158 7.97 0.96 16.19
N ASN A 159 7.24 0.15 15.43
CA ASN A 159 7.42 -1.29 15.35
C ASN A 159 7.50 -1.78 13.89
N PRO A 160 8.68 -1.72 13.24
CA PRO A 160 8.79 -2.03 11.81
C PRO A 160 8.65 -3.53 11.51
N SER A 161 8.83 -4.40 12.51
CA SER A 161 8.68 -5.86 12.40
C SER A 161 7.22 -6.33 12.41
N ASP A 162 6.31 -5.52 12.91
CA ASP A 162 4.90 -5.89 12.99
C ASP A 162 4.28 -5.89 11.58
N THR A 163 3.30 -6.77 11.37
CA THR A 163 2.46 -6.67 10.18
C THR A 163 1.78 -5.32 10.16
N VAL A 164 1.73 -4.69 8.99
CA VAL A 164 1.19 -3.35 8.88
C VAL A 164 -0.25 -3.30 9.39
N PRO A 165 -0.54 -2.52 10.46
CA PRO A 165 -1.78 -2.69 11.20
C PRO A 165 -2.97 -2.14 10.43
N SER A 166 -4.11 -2.84 10.54
CA SER A 166 -5.41 -2.27 10.18
C SER A 166 -5.81 -1.17 11.15
N PHE A 167 -6.77 -0.33 10.78
CA PHE A 167 -7.34 0.66 11.70
C PHE A 167 -7.90 -0.01 12.96
N GLU A 168 -8.63 -1.12 12.82
CA GLU A 168 -9.15 -1.90 13.95
C GLU A 168 -8.04 -2.37 14.90
N CYS A 169 -6.91 -2.84 14.36
CA CYS A 169 -5.75 -3.25 15.16
C CYS A 169 -5.17 -2.07 15.95
N LEU A 170 -5.06 -0.89 15.34
CA LEU A 170 -4.64 0.33 16.04
C LEU A 170 -5.64 0.72 17.14
N ILE A 171 -6.94 0.69 16.85
CA ILE A 171 -7.98 0.98 17.85
C ILE A 171 -7.87 0.04 19.05
N GLN A 172 -7.73 -1.26 18.80
CA GLN A 172 -7.58 -2.25 19.85
C GLN A 172 -6.32 -2.01 20.69
N LYS A 173 -5.19 -1.69 20.05
CA LYS A 173 -3.91 -1.43 20.74
C LYS A 173 -3.96 -0.19 21.64
N TYR A 174 -4.60 0.89 21.19
CA TYR A 174 -4.56 2.19 21.89
C TYR A 174 -5.77 2.45 22.79
N PHE A 175 -6.94 1.83 22.54
CA PHE A 175 -8.14 2.04 23.34
C PHE A 175 -8.59 0.84 24.18
N GLU A 176 -8.17 -0.39 23.87
CA GLU A 176 -8.60 -1.58 24.61
C GLU A 176 -7.45 -2.18 25.44
N LYS A 177 -7.75 -2.59 26.68
CA LYS A 177 -6.79 -3.38 27.48
C LYS A 177 -6.58 -4.74 26.80
N PRO A 178 -5.37 -5.33 26.85
CA PRO A 178 -5.14 -6.66 26.31
C PRO A 178 -6.02 -7.68 27.03
N PHE A 179 -7.10 -8.14 26.37
CA PHE A 179 -7.96 -9.19 26.89
C PHE A 179 -7.37 -10.54 26.49
N SER A 180 -7.26 -11.45 27.47
CA SER A 180 -6.84 -12.84 27.29
C SER A 180 -7.60 -13.49 26.14
N MET A 181 -6.87 -14.17 25.25
CA MET A 181 -7.39 -15.00 24.16
C MET A 181 -8.61 -15.81 24.61
N ARG A 182 -9.79 -15.41 24.12
CA ARG A 182 -10.90 -16.32 23.89
C ARG A 182 -11.34 -16.11 22.45
N THR A 183 -11.21 -17.17 21.67
CA THR A 183 -11.71 -17.31 20.31
C THR A 183 -13.20 -16.99 20.33
N VAL A 184 -13.59 -15.84 19.78
CA VAL A 184 -14.99 -15.49 19.53
C VAL A 184 -15.18 -15.44 18.03
N ASN A 185 -16.15 -16.22 17.55
CA ASN A 185 -16.54 -16.37 16.15
C ASN A 185 -16.66 -15.03 15.42
N THR A 186 -16.05 -14.97 14.24
CA THR A 186 -15.91 -13.83 13.32
C THR A 186 -17.19 -13.41 12.57
N ASP A 187 -18.38 -13.74 13.07
CA ASP A 187 -19.63 -13.55 12.29
C ASP A 187 -20.55 -12.41 12.78
N THR A 188 -20.24 -11.71 13.87
CA THR A 188 -21.14 -10.68 14.46
C THR A 188 -20.69 -9.22 14.31
N LEU A 189 -19.53 -8.93 13.69
CA LEU A 189 -19.06 -7.56 13.43
C LEU A 189 -19.49 -6.97 12.07
N ARG A 190 -20.32 -7.69 11.29
CA ARG A 190 -20.62 -7.36 9.89
C ARG A 190 -21.67 -6.27 9.63
N ASN A 191 -22.35 -5.71 10.65
CA ASN A 191 -23.55 -4.87 10.42
C ASN A 191 -23.52 -3.42 11.00
N ALA A 192 -22.36 -2.80 11.23
CA ALA A 192 -22.26 -1.41 11.74
C ALA A 192 -21.89 -0.36 10.66
N SER A 193 -22.27 -0.59 9.40
CA SER A 193 -21.55 -0.09 8.20
C SER A 193 -21.61 1.42 7.87
N TYR A 194 -22.35 2.29 8.56
CA TYR A 194 -22.33 3.74 8.22
C TYR A 194 -22.57 4.72 9.38
N GLN A 195 -23.13 4.25 10.51
CA GLN A 195 -23.57 5.15 11.59
C GLN A 195 -22.42 5.68 12.47
N ASN A 196 -21.17 5.30 12.22
CA ASN A 196 -20.06 5.73 13.08
C ASN A 196 -18.81 6.29 12.37
N ILE A 197 -18.91 6.75 11.12
CA ILE A 197 -17.73 7.31 10.41
C ILE A 197 -17.17 8.55 11.12
N GLY A 198 -18.04 9.42 11.66
CA GLY A 198 -17.61 10.59 12.43
C GLY A 198 -16.84 10.19 13.69
N VAL A 199 -17.34 9.22 14.46
CA VAL A 199 -16.65 8.71 15.66
C VAL A 199 -15.37 7.97 15.30
N ASN A 200 -15.34 7.22 14.18
CA ASN A 200 -14.11 6.58 13.73
C ASN A 200 -13.06 7.62 13.33
N LEU A 201 -13.46 8.77 12.76
CA LEU A 201 -12.55 9.89 12.51
C LEU A 201 -12.07 10.53 13.83
N GLU A 202 -12.93 10.70 14.82
CA GLU A 202 -12.49 11.16 16.16
C GLU A 202 -11.46 10.19 16.78
N LYS A 203 -11.74 8.89 16.72
CA LYS A 203 -10.81 7.85 17.18
C LYS A 203 -9.50 7.86 16.39
N LEU A 204 -9.56 8.09 15.07
CA LEU A 204 -8.37 8.20 14.22
C LEU A 204 -7.49 9.39 14.63
N TYR A 205 -8.11 10.54 14.93
CA TYR A 205 -7.41 11.71 15.45
C TYR A 205 -6.68 11.38 16.75
N ASN A 206 -7.39 10.83 17.73
CA ASN A 206 -6.83 10.47 19.03
C ASN A 206 -5.67 9.46 18.91
N VAL A 207 -5.82 8.41 18.09
CA VAL A 207 -4.73 7.45 17.80
C VAL A 207 -3.52 8.15 17.22
N MET A 208 -3.72 9.07 16.27
CA MET A 208 -2.60 9.81 15.70
C MET A 208 -1.91 10.70 16.75
N MET A 209 -2.65 11.29 17.69
CA MET A 209 -2.06 12.08 18.77
C MET A 209 -1.26 11.21 19.75
N ASP A 210 -1.77 10.04 20.13
CA ASP A 210 -1.07 9.09 20.98
C ASP A 210 0.20 8.57 20.29
N LEU A 211 0.12 8.20 19.01
CA LEU A 211 1.26 7.82 18.19
C LEU A 211 2.28 8.95 18.07
N ALA A 212 1.84 10.21 17.92
CA ALA A 212 2.74 11.36 17.87
C ALA A 212 3.52 11.52 19.19
N HIS A 213 2.86 11.35 20.34
CA HIS A 213 3.52 11.37 21.64
C HIS A 213 4.53 10.21 21.77
N GLU A 214 4.17 9.00 21.35
CA GLU A 214 5.06 7.85 21.38
C GLU A 214 6.29 8.04 20.46
N LEU A 215 6.09 8.56 19.25
CA LEU A 215 7.18 8.94 18.34
C LEU A 215 8.12 9.98 18.97
N GLN A 216 7.59 10.95 19.71
CA GLN A 216 8.40 11.94 20.42
C GLN A 216 9.21 11.29 21.55
N ALA A 217 8.56 10.45 22.37
CA ALA A 217 9.19 9.74 23.47
C ALA A 217 10.35 8.83 23.00
N GLN A 218 10.23 8.24 21.80
CA GLN A 218 11.27 7.39 21.20
C GLN A 218 12.27 8.17 20.32
N GLY A 219 12.15 9.49 20.19
CA GLY A 219 13.03 10.31 19.35
C GLY A 219 12.83 10.14 17.84
N LEU A 220 11.74 9.52 17.41
CA LEU A 220 11.40 9.23 16.02
C LEU A 220 10.60 10.36 15.34
N TRP A 221 10.08 11.32 16.10
CA TRP A 221 9.25 12.41 15.57
C TRP A 221 9.91 13.21 14.44
N LYS A 222 11.20 13.53 14.58
CA LYS A 222 11.93 14.27 13.54
C LYS A 222 12.03 13.44 12.25
N LEU A 223 12.31 12.15 12.35
CA LEU A 223 12.39 11.24 11.20
C LEU A 223 11.03 11.16 10.50
N PHE A 224 9.96 10.97 11.28
CA PHE A 224 8.58 10.96 10.77
C PHE A 224 8.27 12.23 9.97
N CYS A 225 8.47 13.41 10.57
CA CYS A 225 8.11 14.68 9.92
C CYS A 225 8.99 15.07 8.73
N THR A 226 10.30 14.77 8.78
CA THR A 226 11.25 15.29 7.78
C THR A 226 11.55 14.32 6.65
N LEU A 227 11.30 13.02 6.84
CA LEU A 227 11.58 11.99 5.84
C LEU A 227 10.32 11.26 5.42
N GLU A 228 9.58 10.68 6.37
CA GLU A 228 8.46 9.80 6.01
C GLU A 228 7.25 10.55 5.47
N LEU A 229 6.82 11.63 6.12
CA LEU A 229 5.64 12.40 5.68
C LEU A 229 5.81 13.06 4.30
N PRO A 230 6.94 13.71 3.97
CA PRO A 230 7.15 14.25 2.63
C PRO A 230 7.13 13.18 1.53
N LEU A 231 7.60 11.96 1.84
CA LEU A 231 7.71 10.87 0.88
C LEU A 231 6.33 10.37 0.40
N ILE A 232 5.30 10.43 1.24
CA ILE A 232 3.91 10.03 0.91
C ILE A 232 3.45 10.68 -0.40
N LYS A 233 3.72 11.98 -0.56
CA LYS A 233 3.30 12.78 -1.71
C LYS A 233 4.05 12.36 -2.97
N ILE A 234 5.37 12.12 -2.83
CA ILE A 234 6.22 11.69 -3.93
C ILE A 234 5.72 10.34 -4.46
N LEU A 235 5.42 9.38 -3.57
CA LEU A 235 4.89 8.08 -3.94
C LEU A 235 3.52 8.19 -4.60
N ALA A 236 2.63 9.04 -4.08
CA ALA A 236 1.32 9.27 -4.69
C ALA A 236 1.45 9.81 -6.13
N VAL A 237 2.39 10.73 -6.38
CA VAL A 237 2.68 11.25 -7.72
C VAL A 237 3.29 10.18 -8.62
N MET A 238 4.23 9.37 -8.12
CA MET A 238 4.82 8.27 -8.89
C MET A 238 3.75 7.27 -9.37
N GLU A 239 2.72 7.01 -8.55
CA GLU A 239 1.61 6.11 -8.89
C GLU A 239 0.55 6.72 -9.82
N THR A 240 0.51 8.04 -10.00
CA THR A 240 -0.33 8.65 -11.05
C THR A 240 0.36 8.69 -12.41
N HIS A 241 1.68 8.61 -12.43
CA HIS A 241 2.45 8.51 -13.67
C HIS A 241 2.48 7.06 -14.17
N LYS A 242 2.51 6.92 -15.50
CA LYS A 242 2.60 5.62 -16.16
C LYS A 242 3.81 5.59 -17.08
N ILE A 243 4.45 4.43 -17.15
CA ILE A 243 5.65 4.20 -17.97
C ILE A 243 5.21 3.44 -19.22
N HIS A 244 5.52 3.97 -20.40
CA HIS A 244 5.19 3.32 -21.67
C HIS A 244 6.06 2.09 -21.90
N VAL A 245 5.45 1.00 -22.37
CA VAL A 245 6.10 -0.27 -22.63
C VAL A 245 5.74 -0.78 -24.02
N ASN A 246 6.74 -1.20 -24.78
CA ASN A 246 6.54 -1.73 -26.12
C ASN A 246 5.95 -3.15 -26.07
N LYS A 247 4.62 -3.24 -26.23
CA LYS A 247 3.89 -4.52 -26.23
C LYS A 247 4.34 -5.48 -27.36
N GLN A 248 4.65 -4.95 -28.54
CA GLN A 248 5.04 -5.78 -29.68
C GLN A 248 6.41 -6.43 -29.44
N GLU A 249 7.35 -5.66 -28.89
CA GLU A 249 8.70 -6.14 -28.60
C GLU A 249 8.69 -7.17 -27.47
N LEU A 250 7.87 -6.96 -26.44
CA LEU A 250 7.66 -7.96 -25.39
C LEU A 250 7.14 -9.29 -25.96
N LYS A 251 6.17 -9.24 -26.88
CA LYS A 251 5.63 -10.46 -27.50
C LYS A 251 6.70 -11.21 -28.30
N LYS A 252 7.46 -10.51 -29.15
CA LYS A 252 8.55 -11.11 -29.92
C LYS A 252 9.62 -11.72 -29.01
N THR A 253 10.03 -10.98 -27.98
CA THR A 253 11.02 -11.45 -27.01
C THR A 253 10.51 -12.68 -26.26
N SER A 254 9.23 -12.70 -25.88
CA SER A 254 8.59 -13.85 -25.22
C SER A 254 8.64 -15.12 -26.08
N GLU A 255 8.41 -14.99 -27.39
CA GLU A 255 8.50 -16.09 -28.36
C GLU A 255 9.93 -16.59 -28.52
N ILE A 256 10.91 -15.69 -28.67
CA ILE A 256 12.35 -16.03 -28.79
C ILE A 256 12.83 -16.78 -27.54
N LEU A 257 12.56 -16.24 -26.35
CA LEU A 257 12.95 -16.88 -25.09
C LEU A 257 12.21 -18.22 -24.90
N GLY A 258 10.96 -18.33 -25.36
CA GLY A 258 10.20 -19.58 -25.33
C GLY A 258 10.80 -20.69 -26.20
N LEU A 259 11.32 -20.34 -27.39
CA LEU A 259 12.04 -21.28 -28.24
C LEU A 259 13.36 -21.71 -27.59
N ARG A 260 14.15 -20.76 -27.05
CA ARG A 260 15.41 -21.07 -26.36
C ARG A 260 15.21 -21.98 -25.14
N LEU A 261 14.12 -21.79 -24.39
CA LEU A 261 13.80 -22.68 -23.26
C LEU A 261 13.53 -24.12 -23.69
N LYS A 262 12.85 -24.33 -24.83
CA LYS A 262 12.60 -25.68 -25.36
C LYS A 262 13.89 -26.35 -25.80
N GLU A 263 14.78 -25.61 -26.45
CA GLU A 263 16.12 -26.10 -26.82
C GLU A 263 16.91 -26.53 -25.58
N LEU A 264 17.01 -25.66 -24.58
CA LEU A 264 17.72 -25.94 -23.32
C LEU A 264 17.11 -27.11 -22.54
N GLU A 265 15.79 -27.28 -22.58
CA GLU A 265 15.11 -28.42 -21.99
C GLU A 265 15.48 -29.74 -22.69
N GLN A 266 15.49 -29.75 -24.03
CA GLN A 266 15.91 -30.91 -24.81
C GLN A 266 17.38 -31.25 -24.57
N GLU A 267 18.27 -30.24 -24.60
CA GLU A 267 19.69 -30.41 -24.29
C GLU A 267 19.88 -30.99 -22.88
N ALA A 268 19.15 -30.47 -21.88
CA ALA A 268 19.21 -30.96 -20.50
C ALA A 268 18.77 -32.42 -20.38
N HIS A 269 17.65 -32.81 -20.99
CA HIS A 269 17.18 -34.20 -20.99
C HIS A 269 18.16 -35.14 -21.68
N GLN A 270 18.76 -34.70 -22.79
CA GLN A 270 19.74 -35.49 -23.52
C GLN A 270 21.00 -35.75 -22.70
N VAL A 271 21.58 -34.72 -22.07
CA VAL A 271 22.80 -34.89 -21.27
C VAL A 271 22.53 -35.57 -19.92
N ALA A 272 21.31 -35.46 -19.39
CA ALA A 272 20.91 -36.16 -18.17
C ALA A 272 20.60 -37.65 -18.40
N GLY A 273 20.28 -38.03 -19.65
CA GLY A 273 19.86 -39.39 -20.01
C GLY A 273 18.42 -39.73 -19.60
N GLU A 274 17.65 -38.74 -19.13
CA GLU A 274 16.26 -38.92 -18.71
C GLU A 274 15.46 -37.62 -18.79
N GLN A 275 14.13 -37.75 -18.80
CA GLN A 275 13.22 -36.62 -18.72
C GLN A 275 12.90 -36.26 -17.27
N PHE A 276 12.97 -34.97 -16.97
CA PHE A 276 12.59 -34.41 -15.68
C PHE A 276 12.15 -32.95 -15.85
N LEU A 277 11.44 -32.42 -14.86
CA LEU A 277 10.99 -31.05 -14.85
C LEU A 277 12.12 -30.11 -14.40
N LEU A 278 12.69 -29.33 -15.33
CA LEU A 278 13.81 -28.41 -15.05
C LEU A 278 13.46 -27.31 -14.03
N THR A 279 12.19 -26.93 -13.94
CA THR A 279 11.71 -25.96 -12.93
C THR A 279 11.62 -26.58 -11.53
N SER A 280 11.64 -27.91 -11.41
CA SER A 280 11.66 -28.61 -10.12
C SER A 280 13.07 -28.75 -9.58
N SER A 281 13.37 -27.95 -8.56
CA SER A 281 14.65 -28.04 -7.84
C SER A 281 14.86 -29.41 -7.17
N SER A 282 13.77 -30.13 -6.85
CA SER A 282 13.83 -31.46 -6.25
C SER A 282 14.23 -32.52 -7.27
N GLN A 283 13.59 -32.54 -8.45
CA GLN A 283 13.94 -33.51 -9.49
C GLN A 283 15.35 -33.26 -10.01
N LEU A 284 15.72 -32.00 -10.24
CA LEU A 284 17.09 -31.65 -10.63
C LEU A 284 18.13 -32.12 -9.60
N ARG A 285 17.83 -32.01 -8.31
CA ARG A 285 18.72 -32.49 -7.25
C ARG A 285 18.93 -34.01 -7.35
N GLU A 286 17.87 -34.77 -7.57
CA GLU A 286 17.93 -36.22 -7.74
C GLU A 286 18.80 -36.59 -8.95
N VAL A 287 18.62 -35.91 -10.09
CA VAL A 287 19.45 -36.13 -11.29
C VAL A 287 20.93 -35.86 -11.00
N LEU A 288 21.25 -34.69 -10.45
CA LEU A 288 22.64 -34.25 -10.23
C LEU A 288 23.39 -35.11 -9.21
N PHE A 289 22.71 -35.53 -8.14
CA PHE A 289 23.39 -36.11 -6.98
C PHE A 289 23.10 -37.59 -6.75
N GLU A 290 21.91 -38.10 -7.06
CA GLU A 290 21.63 -39.53 -6.89
C GLU A 290 22.05 -40.32 -8.13
N LYS A 291 21.74 -39.79 -9.32
CA LYS A 291 22.01 -40.48 -10.60
C LYS A 291 23.40 -40.20 -11.14
N LEU A 292 23.71 -38.92 -11.38
CA LEU A 292 25.02 -38.51 -11.90
C LEU A 292 26.12 -38.49 -10.83
N LYS A 293 25.75 -38.52 -9.54
CA LYS A 293 26.67 -38.58 -8.39
C LYS A 293 27.78 -37.51 -8.41
N LEU A 294 27.48 -36.33 -8.94
CA LEU A 294 28.48 -35.26 -9.13
C LEU A 294 29.10 -34.76 -7.80
N HIS A 295 28.39 -34.94 -6.68
CA HIS A 295 28.91 -34.59 -5.36
C HIS A 295 30.09 -35.48 -4.92
N ALA A 296 30.16 -36.73 -5.38
CA ALA A 296 31.28 -37.62 -5.09
C ALA A 296 32.56 -37.20 -5.83
N LEU A 297 32.41 -36.43 -6.90
CA LEU A 297 33.50 -35.91 -7.73
C LEU A 297 33.95 -34.50 -7.31
N CYS A 298 33.30 -33.89 -6.32
CA CYS A 298 33.59 -32.53 -5.87
C CYS A 298 33.65 -32.46 -4.33
N GLU A 299 34.85 -32.30 -3.77
CA GLU A 299 35.08 -32.30 -2.31
C GLU A 299 34.42 -31.12 -1.54
N LYS A 300 33.85 -30.12 -2.23
CA LYS A 300 33.42 -28.83 -1.63
C LYS A 300 32.00 -28.40 -2.01
N VAL A 301 31.02 -29.30 -2.00
CA VAL A 301 29.61 -28.95 -2.24
C VAL A 301 28.89 -28.63 -0.93
N HIS A 302 28.35 -27.41 -0.83
CA HIS A 302 27.60 -26.96 0.35
C HIS A 302 26.24 -27.67 0.46
N ARG A 303 25.92 -28.12 1.67
CA ARG A 303 24.62 -28.72 2.05
C ARG A 303 23.72 -27.65 2.65
N THR A 304 22.40 -27.79 2.47
CA THR A 304 21.42 -26.88 3.10
C THR A 304 21.32 -27.16 4.60
N GLU A 305 21.23 -26.10 5.40
CA GLU A 305 21.17 -26.18 6.87
C GLU A 305 19.92 -26.91 7.39
N ILE A 306 18.80 -26.84 6.65
CA ILE A 306 17.50 -27.36 7.12
C ILE A 306 17.33 -28.87 6.84
N GLN A 307 17.99 -29.43 5.81
CA GLN A 307 17.78 -30.84 5.40
C GLN A 307 19.07 -31.62 5.13
N GLN A 308 20.25 -31.01 5.30
CA GLN A 308 21.55 -31.59 4.91
C GLN A 308 21.64 -32.06 3.44
N LEU A 309 20.71 -31.62 2.58
CA LEU A 309 20.68 -31.96 1.17
C LEU A 309 21.55 -31.01 0.37
N VAL A 310 22.19 -31.52 -0.67
CA VAL A 310 23.01 -30.67 -1.53
C VAL A 310 22.11 -29.69 -2.30
N SER A 311 22.41 -28.40 -2.20
CA SER A 311 21.60 -27.34 -2.82
C SER A 311 21.78 -27.35 -4.34
N THR A 312 20.73 -27.04 -5.09
CA THR A 312 20.84 -26.73 -6.53
C THR A 312 21.04 -25.23 -6.77
N SER A 313 21.51 -24.48 -5.78
CA SER A 313 21.82 -23.04 -5.89
C SER A 313 22.83 -22.76 -7.00
N GLU A 314 22.83 -21.53 -7.52
CA GLU A 314 23.80 -21.07 -8.52
C GLU A 314 25.25 -21.29 -8.09
N VAL A 315 25.59 -21.03 -6.83
CA VAL A 315 26.94 -21.26 -6.29
C VAL A 315 27.35 -22.73 -6.40
N VAL A 316 26.42 -23.66 -6.16
CA VAL A 316 26.70 -25.09 -6.29
C VAL A 316 26.81 -25.49 -7.76
N LEU A 317 25.88 -25.04 -8.62
CA LEU A 317 25.90 -25.39 -10.05
C LEU A 317 27.17 -24.89 -10.75
N ASN A 318 27.65 -23.68 -10.42
CA ASN A 318 28.91 -23.15 -10.95
C ASN A 318 30.13 -24.02 -10.59
N LYS A 319 30.14 -24.67 -9.41
CA LYS A 319 31.23 -25.59 -9.03
C LYS A 319 31.17 -26.93 -9.78
N LEU A 320 30.01 -27.30 -10.31
CA LEU A 320 29.77 -28.59 -10.96
C LEU A 320 29.89 -28.51 -12.50
N GLN A 321 29.97 -27.32 -13.07
CA GLN A 321 29.94 -27.11 -14.52
C GLN A 321 31.12 -27.75 -15.27
N ASP A 322 32.27 -27.91 -14.62
CA ASP A 322 33.46 -28.56 -15.21
C ASP A 322 33.38 -30.09 -15.15
N LEU A 323 32.49 -30.63 -14.31
CA LEU A 323 32.31 -32.07 -14.10
C LEU A 323 31.25 -32.66 -15.03
N HIS A 324 30.25 -31.87 -15.43
CA HIS A 324 29.16 -32.30 -16.29
C HIS A 324 28.55 -31.11 -17.03
N PRO A 325 28.07 -31.26 -18.28
CA PRO A 325 27.44 -30.17 -19.03
C PRO A 325 26.10 -29.69 -18.42
N LEU A 326 25.36 -30.58 -17.75
CA LEU A 326 24.02 -30.29 -17.20
C LEU A 326 23.96 -29.03 -16.30
N PRO A 327 24.82 -28.83 -15.28
CA PRO A 327 24.84 -27.61 -14.48
C PRO A 327 24.87 -26.31 -15.29
N LYS A 328 25.67 -26.24 -16.37
CA LYS A 328 25.76 -25.05 -17.23
C LYS A 328 24.45 -24.80 -17.97
N ILE A 329 23.85 -25.84 -18.55
CA ILE A 329 22.56 -25.77 -19.24
C ILE A 329 21.46 -25.29 -18.29
N ILE A 330 21.46 -25.79 -17.05
CA ILE A 330 20.47 -25.40 -16.04
C ILE A 330 20.62 -23.94 -15.60
N LEU A 331 21.85 -23.44 -15.45
CA LEU A 331 22.10 -22.03 -15.15
C LEU A 331 21.54 -21.13 -16.25
N GLU A 332 21.82 -21.46 -17.51
CA GLU A 332 21.27 -20.72 -18.65
C GLU A 332 19.74 -20.82 -18.71
N TYR A 333 19.17 -22.02 -18.54
CA TYR A 333 17.72 -22.22 -18.50
C TYR A 333 17.06 -21.35 -17.43
N ARG A 334 17.61 -21.31 -16.21
CA ARG A 334 17.06 -20.50 -15.12
C ARG A 334 17.14 -19.01 -15.42
N GLN A 335 18.23 -18.55 -16.05
CA GLN A 335 18.38 -17.17 -16.48
C GLN A 335 17.32 -16.81 -17.52
N VAL A 336 17.23 -17.57 -18.61
CA VAL A 336 16.25 -17.36 -19.70
C VAL A 336 14.82 -17.45 -19.16
N HIS A 337 14.53 -18.44 -18.30
CA HIS A 337 13.22 -18.64 -17.71
C HIS A 337 12.83 -17.46 -16.81
N LYS A 338 13.75 -16.94 -15.99
CA LYS A 338 13.49 -15.77 -15.14
C LYS A 338 13.23 -14.52 -15.97
N MET A 339 14.05 -14.30 -17.01
CA MET A 339 13.87 -13.21 -17.96
C MET A 339 12.49 -13.25 -18.61
N LYS A 340 12.10 -14.40 -19.15
CA LYS A 340 10.79 -14.58 -19.77
C LYS A 340 9.64 -14.45 -18.77
N SER A 341 9.64 -15.28 -17.73
CA SER A 341 8.50 -15.40 -16.81
C SER A 341 8.25 -14.12 -16.01
N THR A 342 9.30 -13.49 -15.47
CA THR A 342 9.15 -12.31 -14.60
C THR A 342 9.18 -11.00 -15.39
N TYR A 343 10.19 -10.81 -16.24
CA TYR A 343 10.45 -9.49 -16.83
C TYR A 343 9.77 -9.26 -18.18
N VAL A 344 9.29 -10.32 -18.85
CA VAL A 344 8.56 -10.22 -20.11
C VAL A 344 7.08 -10.54 -19.92
N ASP A 345 6.75 -11.79 -19.59
CA ASP A 345 5.38 -12.25 -19.45
C ASP A 345 4.71 -11.62 -18.23
N GLY A 346 5.40 -11.63 -17.07
CA GLY A 346 4.91 -10.96 -15.85
C GLY A 346 4.68 -9.47 -16.06
N LEU A 347 5.61 -8.78 -16.73
CA LEU A 347 5.45 -7.37 -17.07
C LEU A 347 4.22 -7.13 -17.96
N GLN A 348 4.00 -8.00 -18.95
CA GLN A 348 2.85 -7.93 -19.84
C GLN A 348 1.51 -8.07 -19.09
N THR A 349 1.44 -8.87 -18.03
CA THR A 349 0.21 -8.99 -17.21
C THR A 349 -0.12 -7.73 -16.42
N CYS A 350 0.88 -6.89 -16.13
CA CYS A 350 0.69 -5.64 -15.39
C CYS A 350 0.34 -4.45 -16.31
N MET A 351 0.38 -4.64 -17.64
CA MET A 351 0.14 -3.58 -18.60
C MET A 351 -1.34 -3.22 -18.73
N ARG A 352 -1.63 -1.92 -18.75
CA ARG A 352 -2.93 -1.36 -19.17
C ARG A 352 -2.70 -0.33 -20.25
N GLU A 353 -3.32 -0.53 -21.41
CA GLU A 353 -3.26 0.38 -22.57
C GLU A 353 -1.84 0.73 -23.04
N GLY A 354 -0.88 -0.20 -22.91
CA GLY A 354 0.52 0.03 -23.31
C GLY A 354 1.40 0.66 -22.22
N PHE A 355 0.87 0.85 -21.02
CA PHE A 355 1.60 1.41 -19.90
C PHE A 355 1.59 0.52 -18.66
N ILE A 356 2.56 0.73 -17.79
CA ILE A 356 2.63 0.14 -16.44
C ILE A 356 2.73 1.25 -15.40
N SER A 357 2.32 0.96 -14.16
CA SER A 357 2.58 1.81 -13.01
C SER A 357 2.69 0.93 -11.77
N SER A 358 3.86 0.97 -11.12
CA SER A 358 4.12 0.18 -9.92
C SER A 358 3.42 0.80 -8.71
N THR A 359 2.94 -0.05 -7.81
CA THR A 359 2.45 0.37 -6.49
C THR A 359 3.58 0.33 -5.47
N TRP A 360 3.81 1.45 -4.79
CA TRP A 360 4.86 1.64 -3.80
C TRP A 360 4.35 1.43 -2.38
N ASN A 361 5.11 0.75 -1.54
CA ASN A 361 4.80 0.52 -0.14
C ASN A 361 5.95 0.98 0.74
N GLN A 362 5.68 2.04 1.50
CA GLN A 362 6.59 2.69 2.44
C GLN A 362 6.76 1.86 3.72
N THR A 363 5.68 1.24 4.20
CA THR A 363 5.65 0.36 5.37
C THR A 363 5.99 -1.10 5.06
N GLY A 364 6.69 -1.35 3.95
CA GLY A 364 6.83 -2.70 3.40
C GLY A 364 8.03 -3.50 3.91
N THR A 365 9.04 -2.83 4.46
CA THR A 365 10.27 -3.48 4.91
C THR A 365 10.66 -3.04 6.31
N VAL A 366 11.31 -3.94 7.06
CA VAL A 366 11.88 -3.62 8.39
C VAL A 366 13.08 -2.68 8.30
N THR A 367 13.71 -2.61 7.12
CA THR A 367 14.95 -1.87 6.89
C THR A 367 14.75 -0.38 6.57
N GLY A 368 13.50 0.09 6.48
CA GLY A 368 13.18 1.44 6.01
C GLY A 368 13.24 1.63 4.49
N ARG A 369 13.49 0.56 3.72
CA ARG A 369 13.50 0.62 2.25
C ARG A 369 12.08 0.57 1.70
N LEU A 370 11.87 1.29 0.60
CA LEU A 370 10.68 1.15 -0.23
C LEU A 370 10.60 -0.24 -0.84
N SER A 371 9.36 -0.72 -1.04
CA SER A 371 9.06 -1.89 -1.85
C SER A 371 8.07 -1.50 -2.95
N ALA A 372 8.16 -2.15 -4.11
CA ALA A 372 7.26 -1.95 -5.25
C ALA A 372 6.57 -3.26 -5.62
N LYS A 373 5.36 -3.16 -6.19
CA LYS A 373 4.56 -4.30 -6.66
C LYS A 373 3.78 -3.94 -7.93
N GLN A 374 3.53 -4.96 -8.76
CA GLN A 374 2.63 -4.93 -9.93
C GLN A 374 2.94 -3.82 -10.96
N PRO A 375 4.12 -3.84 -11.62
CA PRO A 375 5.27 -4.71 -11.42
C PRO A 375 6.20 -4.22 -10.30
#